data_AF-A0A6B2S9G5-F1
#
_entry.id   AF-A0A6B2S9G5-F1
#
_cell.length_a   1.000
_cell.length_b   1.000
_cell.length_c   1.000
_cell.angle_alpha   90.00
_cell.angle_beta   90.00
_cell.angle_gamma   90.00
#
_symmetry.space_group_name_H-M   'P 1'
#
loop_
_entity.id
_entity.type
_entity.pdbx_description
1 polymer ?
#
loop_
_entity_poly.entity_id
_entity_poly.type
_entity_poly.pdbx_seq_one_letter_code
_entity_poly.pdbx_strand_id
1 'polypeptide(L)'
;MTRRSAEQAKKFHPAIDREAMFDDHGAAIRGVERTGAVTKASPADVATSGRHAGRPLCHTTGINGTFQYNGFCWDEGDDLTGSYEPKGGWHPQALTASHDAQPGGTVDGHHLYAGSWCNGMGGGKRNLLGRIFLVNSTGKQWSYRHVLLVMPTGDEPSGDFSPVDNVHADGTVWYGNKLFVAHGGELQVYDFQHLWKMRASDERTGIENGVSSARWHQRALPISSRVPPTAAAKCLALGANVAKGSQLIQYTCGKQDQNGEQLPR
;
A
#
# COMPACT_ATOMS: atom_id res chain seq x y z
N MET A 1 -13.09 8.22 39.14
CA MET A 1 -12.20 7.51 38.19
C MET A 1 -10.87 7.25 38.87
N THR A 2 -10.61 6.01 39.26
CA THR A 2 -9.42 5.62 40.03
C THR A 2 -8.21 5.40 39.10
N ARG A 3 -7.02 5.74 39.59
CA ARG A 3 -5.70 5.64 38.91
C ARG A 3 -5.35 4.27 38.28
N ARG A 4 -6.21 3.25 38.44
CA ARG A 4 -6.06 1.92 37.83
C ARG A 4 -6.36 1.87 36.32
N SER A 5 -7.05 2.86 35.73
CA SER A 5 -7.36 2.85 34.29
C SER A 5 -6.20 3.28 33.38
N ALA A 6 -5.27 4.09 33.87
CA ALA A 6 -4.13 4.57 33.07
C ALA A 6 -3.00 3.52 32.94
N GLU A 7 -2.88 2.61 33.90
CA GLU A 7 -1.83 1.58 33.91
C GLU A 7 -2.19 0.36 33.05
N GLN A 8 -3.48 0.05 32.92
CA GLN A 8 -3.95 -1.01 32.00
C GLN A 8 -3.88 -0.60 30.52
N ALA A 9 -3.96 0.70 30.21
CA ALA A 9 -3.78 1.20 28.84
C ALA A 9 -2.34 1.01 28.32
N LYS A 10 -1.34 0.88 29.21
CA LYS A 10 0.07 0.60 28.83
C LYS A 10 0.34 -0.85 28.40
N LYS A 11 -0.64 -1.76 28.52
CA LYS A 11 -0.43 -3.20 28.27
C LYS A 11 -1.01 -3.71 26.94
N PHE A 12 -1.59 -2.83 26.13
CA PHE A 12 -1.93 -3.09 24.72
C PHE A 12 -1.03 -2.26 23.80
N HIS A 13 0.27 -2.31 24.03
CA HIS A 13 1.19 -2.16 22.91
C HIS A 13 1.33 -3.57 22.33
N PRO A 14 0.84 -3.87 21.10
CA PRO A 14 1.44 -4.98 20.39
C PRO A 14 2.95 -4.75 20.50
N ALA A 15 3.69 -5.72 21.03
CA ALA A 15 5.13 -5.62 21.13
C ALA A 15 5.65 -5.60 19.69
N ILE A 16 5.67 -4.41 19.08
CA ILE A 16 6.31 -4.16 17.79
C ILE A 16 7.80 -4.23 18.11
N ASP A 17 8.33 -5.44 18.10
CA ASP A 17 9.76 -5.64 17.98
C ASP A 17 10.15 -5.09 16.61
N ARG A 18 10.62 -3.85 16.58
CA ARG A 18 10.94 -3.16 15.32
C ARG A 18 12.01 -3.89 14.51
N GLU A 19 12.88 -4.64 15.16
CA GLU A 19 14.00 -5.32 14.51
C GLU A 19 13.53 -6.66 13.93
N ALA A 20 12.77 -7.44 14.70
CA ALA A 20 12.20 -8.69 14.22
C ALA A 20 11.02 -8.48 13.25
N MET A 21 10.03 -7.68 13.63
CA MET A 21 8.77 -7.54 12.88
C MET A 21 8.87 -6.70 11.60
N PHE A 22 10.01 -6.10 11.26
CA PHE A 22 10.13 -5.35 10.00
C PHE A 22 11.17 -5.92 9.05
N ASP A 23 11.84 -7.03 9.41
CA ASP A 23 12.86 -7.71 8.59
C ASP A 23 12.52 -9.18 8.29
N ASP A 24 11.26 -9.63 8.48
CA ASP A 24 10.84 -11.02 8.22
C ASP A 24 11.29 -11.50 6.82
N HIS A 25 11.19 -10.62 5.83
CA HIS A 25 11.61 -10.88 4.45
C HIS A 25 12.96 -10.24 4.07
N GLY A 26 13.70 -9.74 5.06
CA GLY A 26 14.94 -8.98 4.88
C GLY A 26 16.00 -9.70 4.07
N ALA A 27 16.23 -10.98 4.34
CA ALA A 27 17.23 -11.78 3.62
C ALA A 27 16.91 -11.90 2.12
N ALA A 28 15.65 -12.18 1.78
CA ALA A 28 15.20 -12.28 0.39
C ALA A 28 15.27 -10.92 -0.32
N ILE A 29 14.83 -9.84 0.35
CA ILE A 29 14.95 -8.46 -0.16
C ILE A 29 16.41 -8.10 -0.45
N ARG A 30 17.32 -8.37 0.50
CA ARG A 30 18.77 -8.16 0.31
C ARG A 30 19.31 -9.02 -0.83
N GLY A 31 18.83 -10.25 -0.99
CA GLY A 31 19.17 -11.12 -2.12
C GLY A 31 18.80 -10.49 -3.46
N VAL A 32 17.56 -10.02 -3.61
CA VAL A 32 17.08 -9.32 -4.82
C VAL A 32 17.94 -8.10 -5.11
N GLU A 33 18.20 -7.25 -4.10
CA GLU A 33 19.03 -6.06 -4.28
C GLU A 33 20.48 -6.39 -4.68
N ARG A 34 21.04 -7.47 -4.14
CA ARG A 34 22.42 -7.91 -4.44
C ARG A 34 22.60 -8.44 -5.85
N THR A 35 21.54 -8.96 -6.48
CA THR A 35 21.60 -9.38 -7.90
C THR A 35 21.94 -8.21 -8.84
N GLY A 36 21.69 -6.96 -8.40
CA GLY A 36 21.76 -5.77 -9.24
C GLY A 36 20.67 -5.70 -10.30
N ALA A 37 19.76 -6.69 -10.39
CA ALA A 37 18.66 -6.72 -11.35
C ALA A 37 17.61 -5.63 -11.05
N VAL A 38 17.62 -5.05 -9.86
CA VAL A 38 16.82 -3.88 -9.50
C VAL A 38 17.70 -2.72 -9.02
N THR A 39 17.15 -1.51 -9.06
CA THR A 39 17.76 -0.33 -8.41
C THR A 39 16.76 0.29 -7.44
N LYS A 40 17.23 0.92 -6.37
CA LYS A 40 16.34 1.58 -5.40
C LYS A 40 15.90 2.96 -5.89
N ALA A 41 14.70 3.37 -5.51
CA ALA A 41 14.12 4.69 -5.77
C ALA A 41 13.45 5.23 -4.50
N SER A 42 13.33 6.55 -4.37
CA SER A 42 12.51 7.16 -3.32
C SER A 42 11.03 7.26 -3.74
N PRO A 43 10.09 7.42 -2.79
CA PRO A 43 8.71 7.73 -3.12
C PRO A 43 8.56 8.98 -3.98
N ALA A 44 9.35 10.02 -3.70
CA ALA A 44 9.36 11.26 -4.47
C ALA A 44 9.83 11.02 -5.91
N ASP A 45 10.91 10.24 -6.12
CA ASP A 45 11.37 9.88 -7.48
C ASP A 45 10.28 9.16 -8.26
N VAL A 46 9.55 8.24 -7.63
CA VAL A 46 8.46 7.51 -8.30
C VAL A 46 7.30 8.42 -8.65
N ALA A 47 6.88 9.27 -7.73
CA ALA A 47 5.75 10.18 -7.92
C ALA A 47 6.04 11.29 -8.93
N THR A 48 7.28 11.81 -8.97
CA THR A 48 7.69 12.92 -9.85
C THR A 48 8.14 12.46 -11.23
N SER A 49 8.71 11.25 -11.37
CA SER A 49 8.99 10.63 -12.68
C SER A 49 7.72 10.11 -13.38
N GLY A 50 6.54 10.57 -12.97
CA GLY A 50 5.22 10.03 -13.31
C GLY A 50 5.03 9.85 -14.81
N ARG A 51 4.51 8.69 -15.20
CA ARG A 51 3.99 8.43 -16.56
C ARG A 51 2.56 8.96 -16.71
N HIS A 52 1.85 9.08 -15.59
CA HIS A 52 0.44 9.42 -15.53
C HIS A 52 0.26 10.80 -14.92
N ALA A 53 -0.76 11.50 -15.41
CA ALA A 53 -1.14 12.82 -14.95
C ALA A 53 -2.59 12.79 -14.48
N GLY A 54 -2.81 13.15 -13.22
CA GLY A 54 -4.15 13.33 -12.68
C GLY A 54 -4.85 14.51 -13.33
N ARG A 55 -6.17 14.48 -13.33
CA ARG A 55 -7.04 15.53 -13.87
C ARG A 55 -7.59 16.38 -12.73
N PRO A 56 -7.92 17.66 -12.97
CA PRO A 56 -8.66 18.46 -11.99
C PRO A 56 -9.89 17.70 -11.47
N LEU A 57 -10.26 17.97 -10.22
CA LEU A 57 -11.39 17.33 -9.56
C LEU A 57 -12.63 17.28 -10.49
N CYS A 58 -13.01 16.07 -10.87
CA CYS A 58 -14.06 15.80 -11.85
C CYS A 58 -15.41 15.41 -11.22
N HIS A 59 -15.44 15.27 -9.89
CA HIS A 59 -16.65 14.99 -9.11
C HIS A 59 -16.75 15.93 -7.91
N THR A 60 -17.77 16.77 -7.89
CA THR A 60 -18.04 17.69 -6.77
C THR A 60 -19.41 17.47 -6.13
N THR A 61 -20.20 16.53 -6.67
CA THR A 61 -21.54 16.20 -6.18
C THR A 61 -21.46 15.66 -4.76
N GLY A 62 -22.27 16.22 -3.86
CA GLY A 62 -22.35 15.78 -2.46
C GLY A 62 -21.25 16.34 -1.55
N ILE A 63 -20.34 17.19 -2.05
CA ILE A 63 -19.32 17.85 -1.23
C ILE A 63 -19.82 19.25 -0.86
N ASN A 64 -19.83 19.56 0.44
CA ASN A 64 -20.19 20.90 0.90
C ASN A 64 -19.07 21.90 0.54
N GLY A 65 -19.38 22.87 -0.31
CA GLY A 65 -18.45 23.91 -0.78
C GLY A 65 -17.86 24.77 0.34
N THR A 66 -18.44 24.78 1.53
CA THR A 66 -17.87 25.50 2.69
C THR A 66 -16.59 24.86 3.23
N PHE A 67 -16.30 23.59 2.91
CA PHE A 67 -15.11 22.89 3.37
C PHE A 67 -13.83 23.18 2.59
N GLN A 68 -13.86 24.14 1.64
CA GLN A 68 -12.73 24.48 0.76
C GLN A 68 -11.97 23.25 0.27
N TYR A 69 -12.66 22.39 -0.48
CA TYR A 69 -12.07 21.16 -0.98
C TYR A 69 -11.13 21.41 -2.17
N ASN A 70 -10.07 20.62 -2.22
CA ASN A 70 -9.21 20.44 -3.38
C ASN A 70 -9.04 18.93 -3.58
N GLY A 71 -8.89 18.51 -4.83
CA GLY A 71 -8.69 17.13 -5.17
C GLY A 71 -8.40 16.98 -6.65
N PHE A 72 -8.31 15.72 -7.07
CA PHE A 72 -8.06 15.35 -8.45
C PHE A 72 -8.78 14.04 -8.75
N CYS A 73 -8.98 13.79 -10.03
CA CYS A 73 -9.34 12.47 -10.53
C CYS A 73 -8.12 11.82 -11.15
N TRP A 74 -8.12 10.49 -11.23
CA TRP A 74 -7.09 9.76 -11.97
C TRP A 74 -7.14 10.13 -13.46
N ASP A 75 -6.12 9.72 -14.21
CA ASP A 75 -6.23 9.76 -15.66
C ASP A 75 -7.42 8.89 -16.12
N GLU A 76 -7.94 9.16 -17.32
CA GLU A 76 -9.16 8.51 -17.80
C GLU A 76 -9.06 6.99 -17.86
N GLY A 77 -7.87 6.43 -18.11
CA GLY A 77 -7.66 4.99 -18.18
C GLY A 77 -7.78 4.32 -16.80
N ASP A 78 -7.17 4.94 -15.79
CA ASP A 78 -7.27 4.48 -14.40
C ASP A 78 -8.65 4.77 -13.79
N ASP A 79 -9.34 5.82 -14.22
CA ASP A 79 -10.68 6.19 -13.72
C ASP A 79 -11.79 5.28 -14.24
N LEU A 80 -11.61 4.72 -15.45
CA LEU A 80 -12.56 3.80 -16.11
C LEU A 80 -12.24 2.31 -15.88
N THR A 81 -11.18 2.00 -15.15
CA THR A 81 -10.85 0.61 -14.83
C THR A 81 -11.68 0.13 -13.64
N GLY A 82 -12.02 -1.15 -13.63
CA GLY A 82 -12.86 -1.69 -12.59
C GLY A 82 -12.72 -3.19 -12.47
N SER A 83 -12.49 -3.66 -11.25
CA SER A 83 -12.41 -5.10 -10.99
C SER A 83 -13.75 -5.80 -11.23
N TYR A 84 -14.86 -5.07 -11.29
CA TYR A 84 -16.22 -5.61 -11.47
C TYR A 84 -16.59 -5.86 -12.94
N GLU A 85 -15.82 -5.33 -13.88
CA GLU A 85 -16.08 -5.47 -15.31
C GLU A 85 -15.68 -6.86 -15.83
N PRO A 86 -16.33 -7.39 -16.89
CA PRO A 86 -15.95 -8.68 -17.49
C PRO A 86 -14.49 -8.74 -17.95
N LYS A 87 -13.97 -7.62 -18.49
CA LYS A 87 -12.56 -7.48 -18.91
C LYS A 87 -11.58 -7.41 -17.73
N GLY A 88 -12.09 -7.14 -16.53
CA GLY A 88 -11.30 -6.91 -15.34
C GLY A 88 -10.53 -5.60 -15.35
N GLY A 89 -9.95 -5.29 -14.20
CA GLY A 89 -9.32 -4.02 -13.97
C GLY A 89 -8.90 -3.82 -12.53
N TRP A 90 -8.33 -2.65 -12.30
CA TRP A 90 -7.94 -2.22 -10.97
C TRP A 90 -9.09 -1.44 -10.33
N HIS A 91 -9.21 -1.52 -9.00
CA HIS A 91 -10.19 -0.76 -8.25
C HIS A 91 -9.49 -0.07 -7.08
N PRO A 92 -9.66 1.25 -6.91
CA PRO A 92 -9.07 1.97 -5.80
C PRO A 92 -9.72 1.52 -4.47
N GLN A 93 -8.93 1.50 -3.40
CA GLN A 93 -9.37 0.99 -2.09
C GLN A 93 -9.16 2.02 -1.00
N ALA A 94 -7.90 2.43 -0.77
CA ALA A 94 -7.56 3.35 0.31
C ALA A 94 -6.62 4.46 -0.16
N LEU A 95 -6.51 5.51 0.67
CA LEU A 95 -5.66 6.67 0.42
C LEU A 95 -5.01 7.15 1.72
N THR A 96 -3.69 7.31 1.70
CA THR A 96 -2.89 7.92 2.77
C THR A 96 -1.96 8.99 2.22
N ALA A 97 -1.39 9.83 3.09
CA ALA A 97 -0.57 10.97 2.67
C ALA A 97 0.74 11.10 3.46
N SER A 98 1.68 11.87 2.90
CA SER A 98 2.91 12.27 3.59
C SER A 98 2.67 13.04 4.91
N HIS A 99 1.45 13.57 5.08
CA HIS A 99 0.96 14.17 6.33
C HIS A 99 0.83 13.15 7.46
N ASP A 100 0.54 11.89 7.14
CA ASP A 100 0.52 10.79 8.10
C ASP A 100 1.93 10.22 8.34
N ALA A 101 2.81 10.34 7.32
CA ALA A 101 4.15 9.79 7.36
C ALA A 101 5.05 10.46 8.40
N GLN A 102 5.07 11.80 8.44
CA GLN A 102 5.96 12.55 9.32
C GLN A 102 5.46 13.96 9.65
N PRO A 103 5.90 14.58 10.77
CA PRO A 103 5.36 15.87 11.25
C PRO A 103 5.47 17.02 10.26
N GLY A 104 6.44 16.99 9.34
CA GLY A 104 6.64 18.00 8.29
C GLY A 104 5.65 17.90 7.12
N GLY A 105 4.82 16.85 7.07
CA GLY A 105 3.77 16.65 6.07
C GLY A 105 4.22 16.51 4.61
N THR A 106 5.52 16.43 4.39
CA THR A 106 6.16 16.25 3.09
C THR A 106 7.12 15.08 3.15
N VAL A 107 7.44 14.46 2.01
CA VAL A 107 8.53 13.49 1.86
C VAL A 107 9.44 14.02 0.76
N ASP A 108 10.72 14.19 1.05
CA ASP A 108 11.70 14.84 0.15
C ASP A 108 11.24 16.20 -0.39
N GLY A 109 10.51 16.98 0.42
CA GLY A 109 9.98 18.29 0.04
C GLY A 109 8.66 18.26 -0.76
N HIS A 110 8.07 17.08 -0.98
CA HIS A 110 6.85 16.91 -1.74
C HIS A 110 5.65 16.50 -0.88
N HIS A 111 4.46 17.03 -1.18
CA HIS A 111 3.21 16.49 -0.66
C HIS A 111 2.82 15.26 -1.47
N LEU A 112 3.07 14.09 -0.87
CA LEU A 112 2.84 12.81 -1.51
C LEU A 112 1.60 12.13 -0.98
N TYR A 113 0.95 11.34 -1.84
CA TYR A 113 -0.16 10.48 -1.49
C TYR A 113 0.14 9.06 -1.95
N ALA A 114 -0.25 8.09 -1.14
CA ALA A 114 -0.21 6.68 -1.48
C ALA A 114 -1.64 6.14 -1.54
N GLY A 115 -2.06 5.61 -2.69
CA GLY A 115 -3.38 5.00 -2.84
C GLY A 115 -3.26 3.51 -3.14
N SER A 116 -3.93 2.64 -2.38
CA SER A 116 -3.95 1.19 -2.66
C SER A 116 -5.04 0.83 -3.66
N TRP A 117 -4.76 -0.19 -4.47
CA TRP A 117 -5.67 -0.71 -5.47
C TRP A 117 -5.58 -2.23 -5.50
N CYS A 118 -6.74 -2.88 -5.66
CA CYS A 118 -6.82 -4.31 -5.94
C CYS A 118 -7.14 -4.56 -7.41
N ASN A 119 -6.68 -5.69 -7.94
CA ASN A 119 -7.05 -6.18 -9.26
C ASN A 119 -8.13 -7.26 -9.15
N GLY A 120 -8.98 -7.35 -10.16
CA GLY A 120 -9.94 -8.44 -10.30
C GLY A 120 -10.69 -8.37 -11.61
N MET A 121 -11.64 -9.27 -11.78
CA MET A 121 -12.57 -9.30 -12.90
C MET A 121 -13.96 -9.79 -12.48
N GLY A 122 -14.95 -9.53 -13.32
CA GLY A 122 -16.31 -10.05 -13.16
C GLY A 122 -16.34 -11.58 -13.04
N GLY A 123 -17.44 -12.12 -12.51
CA GLY A 123 -17.60 -13.57 -12.35
C GLY A 123 -16.84 -14.19 -11.16
N GLY A 124 -16.59 -13.41 -10.10
CA GLY A 124 -16.07 -13.91 -8.82
C GLY A 124 -14.55 -13.99 -8.70
N LYS A 125 -13.80 -13.64 -9.75
CA LYS A 125 -12.32 -13.59 -9.72
C LYS A 125 -11.84 -12.26 -9.13
N ARG A 126 -11.79 -12.19 -7.80
CA ARG A 126 -11.41 -11.00 -7.04
C ARG A 126 -9.99 -11.10 -6.49
N ASN A 127 -9.46 -9.97 -6.03
CA ASN A 127 -8.24 -9.89 -5.24
C ASN A 127 -7.00 -10.47 -5.93
N LEU A 128 -6.94 -10.40 -7.25
CA LEU A 128 -5.90 -11.10 -8.01
C LEU A 128 -4.52 -10.55 -7.72
N LEU A 129 -4.39 -9.22 -7.58
CA LEU A 129 -3.13 -8.52 -7.35
C LEU A 129 -3.34 -7.24 -6.56
N GLY A 130 -2.27 -6.75 -5.94
CA GLY A 130 -2.22 -5.47 -5.23
C GLY A 130 -1.22 -4.52 -5.85
N ARG A 131 -1.58 -3.24 -5.93
CA ARG A 131 -0.65 -2.16 -6.30
C ARG A 131 -0.90 -0.93 -5.44
N ILE A 132 0.09 -0.04 -5.40
CA ILE A 132 -0.09 1.31 -4.87
C ILE A 132 0.21 2.34 -5.95
N PHE A 133 -0.39 3.51 -5.80
CA PHE A 133 -0.05 4.70 -6.56
C PHE A 133 0.75 5.61 -5.65
N LEU A 134 1.86 6.15 -6.14
CA LEU A 134 2.55 7.26 -5.49
C LEU A 134 2.28 8.51 -6.31
N VAL A 135 1.65 9.49 -5.67
CA VAL A 135 1.17 10.72 -6.29
C VAL A 135 1.90 11.90 -5.68
N ASN A 136 2.41 12.79 -6.52
CA ASN A 136 2.90 14.10 -6.11
C ASN A 136 1.83 15.14 -6.46
N SER A 137 1.40 15.91 -5.47
CA SER A 137 0.38 16.95 -5.64
C SER A 137 0.97 18.32 -5.34
N THR A 138 0.75 19.27 -6.26
CA THR A 138 0.99 20.69 -6.03
C THR A 138 -0.30 21.45 -5.73
N GLY A 139 -1.43 20.75 -5.59
CA GLY A 139 -2.77 21.32 -5.53
C GLY A 139 -3.32 21.85 -6.86
N LYS A 140 -2.50 21.85 -7.92
CA LYS A 140 -2.89 22.24 -9.29
C LYS A 140 -2.45 21.22 -10.34
N GLN A 141 -1.41 20.44 -10.05
CA GLN A 141 -0.88 19.40 -10.90
C GLN A 141 -0.64 18.15 -10.07
N TRP A 142 -0.93 17.00 -10.67
CA TRP A 142 -0.82 15.69 -10.04
C TRP A 142 -0.06 14.75 -10.97
N SER A 143 1.14 14.36 -10.58
CA SER A 143 1.92 13.34 -11.30
C SER A 143 1.93 12.07 -10.48
N TYR A 144 1.78 10.92 -11.12
CA TYR A 144 1.79 9.66 -10.39
C TYR A 144 2.30 8.49 -11.21
N ARG A 145 2.57 7.41 -10.49
CA ARG A 145 3.01 6.14 -11.06
C ARG A 145 2.52 4.97 -10.23
N HIS A 146 2.24 3.86 -10.91
CA HIS A 146 1.83 2.61 -10.29
C HIS A 146 3.06 1.83 -9.82
N VAL A 147 2.93 1.17 -8.67
CA VAL A 147 3.93 0.31 -8.05
C VAL A 147 3.29 -1.01 -7.70
N LEU A 148 3.76 -2.11 -8.29
CA LEU A 148 3.23 -3.44 -7.96
C LEU A 148 3.67 -3.85 -6.54
N LEU A 149 2.76 -4.42 -5.76
CA LEU A 149 3.12 -5.06 -4.50
C LEU A 149 3.63 -6.48 -4.79
N VAL A 150 4.81 -6.82 -4.28
CA VAL A 150 5.47 -8.10 -4.55
C VAL A 150 5.83 -8.84 -3.27
N MET A 151 5.83 -10.17 -3.35
CA MET A 151 6.35 -11.05 -2.33
C MET A 151 7.80 -11.38 -2.67
N PRO A 152 8.79 -10.94 -1.88
CA PRO A 152 10.16 -11.44 -2.04
C PRO A 152 10.22 -12.94 -1.73
N THR A 153 10.97 -13.69 -2.53
CA THR A 153 11.14 -15.15 -2.43
C THR A 153 12.63 -15.51 -2.38
N GLY A 154 12.91 -16.75 -1.97
CA GLY A 154 14.29 -17.21 -1.79
C GLY A 154 14.93 -16.63 -0.54
N ASP A 155 16.24 -16.41 -0.60
CA ASP A 155 17.08 -15.92 0.49
C ASP A 155 18.16 -14.97 -0.04
N GLU A 156 19.17 -14.63 0.77
CA GLU A 156 20.20 -13.70 0.33
C GLU A 156 21.03 -14.23 -0.87
N PRO A 157 21.46 -15.51 -0.92
CA PRO A 157 22.00 -16.17 -2.11
C PRO A 157 21.11 -16.20 -3.35
N SER A 158 19.80 -16.36 -3.19
CA SER A 158 18.89 -16.75 -4.27
C SER A 158 17.67 -15.85 -4.44
N GLY A 159 17.77 -14.59 -4.00
CA GLY A 159 16.65 -13.67 -3.92
C GLY A 159 15.94 -13.45 -5.25
N ASP A 160 14.62 -13.62 -5.24
CA ASP A 160 13.70 -13.35 -6.34
C ASP A 160 12.40 -12.73 -5.78
N PHE A 161 11.37 -12.54 -6.60
CA PHE A 161 10.07 -12.07 -6.13
C PHE A 161 8.93 -12.50 -7.05
N SER A 162 7.75 -12.71 -6.47
CA SER A 162 6.49 -12.96 -7.18
C SER A 162 5.48 -11.85 -6.89
N PRO A 163 4.37 -11.76 -7.64
CA PRO A 163 3.29 -10.86 -7.25
C PRO A 163 2.71 -11.25 -5.88
N VAL A 164 2.14 -10.28 -5.17
CA VAL A 164 1.25 -10.59 -4.05
C VAL A 164 -0.12 -10.92 -4.63
N ASP A 165 -0.48 -12.20 -4.58
CA ASP A 165 -1.78 -12.70 -5.00
C ASP A 165 -2.79 -12.71 -3.85
N ASN A 166 -4.07 -12.85 -4.18
CA ASN A 166 -5.19 -12.88 -3.23
C ASN A 166 -5.21 -11.67 -2.28
N VAL A 167 -4.92 -10.47 -2.78
CA VAL A 167 -4.84 -9.24 -1.97
C VAL A 167 -5.93 -8.24 -2.37
N HIS A 168 -6.67 -7.78 -1.36
CA HIS A 168 -7.73 -6.77 -1.51
C HIS A 168 -7.22 -5.36 -1.19
N ALA A 169 -6.13 -5.21 -0.43
CA ALA A 169 -5.51 -3.92 -0.10
C ALA A 169 -6.49 -2.86 0.46
N ASP A 170 -7.36 -3.30 1.37
CA ASP A 170 -8.54 -2.62 1.93
C ASP A 170 -8.25 -1.26 2.59
N GLY A 171 -7.08 -1.09 3.19
CA GLY A 171 -6.72 0.08 3.99
C GLY A 171 -5.24 0.41 3.89
N THR A 172 -4.88 1.70 3.93
CA THR A 172 -3.47 2.12 3.96
C THR A 172 -3.18 3.24 4.96
N VAL A 173 -2.01 3.18 5.60
CA VAL A 173 -1.44 4.22 6.47
C VAL A 173 0.04 4.27 6.17
N TRP A 174 0.53 5.48 5.93
CA TRP A 174 1.94 5.78 5.81
C TRP A 174 2.47 6.27 7.16
N TYR A 175 3.53 5.64 7.67
CA TYR A 175 4.27 6.09 8.85
C TYR A 175 5.79 5.97 8.66
N GLY A 176 6.51 7.09 8.72
CA GLY A 176 7.93 7.16 8.41
C GLY A 176 8.23 6.62 7.00
N ASN A 177 9.11 5.62 6.91
CA ASN A 177 9.40 4.93 5.65
C ASN A 177 8.47 3.74 5.38
N LYS A 178 7.52 3.44 6.27
CA LYS A 178 6.67 2.27 6.18
C LYS A 178 5.30 2.61 5.61
N LEU A 179 4.81 1.75 4.74
CA LEU A 179 3.43 1.71 4.31
C LEU A 179 2.79 0.43 4.85
N PHE A 180 1.74 0.62 5.63
CA PHE A 180 0.92 -0.47 6.14
C PHE A 180 -0.26 -0.64 5.20
N VAL A 181 -0.47 -1.85 4.70
CA VAL A 181 -1.58 -2.20 3.81
C VAL A 181 -2.40 -3.29 4.47
N ALA A 182 -3.63 -2.97 4.84
CA ALA A 182 -4.57 -3.95 5.37
C ALA A 182 -5.09 -4.83 4.23
N HIS A 183 -5.17 -6.12 4.51
CA HIS A 183 -5.79 -7.10 3.64
C HIS A 183 -6.55 -8.06 4.56
N GLY A 184 -7.85 -8.31 4.35
CA GLY A 184 -8.82 -8.99 5.25
C GLY A 184 -8.46 -10.20 6.16
N GLY A 185 -7.20 -10.65 6.22
CA GLY A 185 -6.67 -11.55 7.24
C GLY A 185 -5.29 -11.18 7.81
N GLU A 186 -4.64 -10.08 7.41
CA GLU A 186 -3.30 -9.67 7.88
C GLU A 186 -3.05 -8.17 7.63
N LEU A 187 -2.00 -7.64 8.25
CA LEU A 187 -1.44 -6.35 7.87
C LEU A 187 -0.10 -6.56 7.20
N GLN A 188 -0.02 -6.20 5.92
CA GLN A 188 1.22 -6.23 5.17
C GLN A 188 2.00 -4.94 5.43
N VAL A 189 3.28 -5.08 5.73
CA VAL A 189 4.18 -3.96 5.91
C VAL A 189 5.12 -3.90 4.71
N TYR A 190 5.20 -2.71 4.13
CA TYR A 190 6.10 -2.38 3.06
C TYR A 190 7.05 -1.28 3.51
N ASP A 191 8.30 -1.34 3.09
CA ASP A 191 9.30 -0.32 3.39
C ASP A 191 9.75 0.38 2.10
N PHE A 192 9.51 1.69 2.03
CA PHE A 192 9.93 2.50 0.90
C PHE A 192 11.45 2.57 0.71
N GLN A 193 12.25 2.17 1.71
CA GLN A 193 13.70 1.97 1.54
C GLN A 193 14.03 0.82 0.57
N HIS A 194 13.07 -0.05 0.28
CA HIS A 194 13.18 -1.18 -0.67
C HIS A 194 12.29 -1.00 -1.90
N LEU A 195 11.93 0.24 -2.24
CA LEU A 195 11.18 0.53 -3.46
C LEU A 195 12.08 0.34 -4.69
N TRP A 196 11.72 -0.63 -5.53
CA TRP A 196 12.56 -1.07 -6.64
C TRP A 196 12.11 -0.48 -7.98
N LYS A 197 13.09 -0.14 -8.82
CA LYS A 197 12.96 0.12 -10.25
C LYS A 197 13.33 -1.14 -11.04
N MET A 198 12.40 -1.58 -11.89
CA MET A 198 12.58 -2.73 -12.77
C MET A 198 13.46 -2.38 -13.98
N ARG A 199 14.11 -3.39 -14.55
CA ARG A 199 14.90 -3.28 -15.79
C ARG A 199 14.05 -3.42 -17.05
N ALA A 200 12.97 -4.18 -16.97
CA ALA A 200 12.01 -4.38 -18.04
C ALA A 200 10.59 -4.02 -17.60
N SER A 201 9.68 -3.98 -18.57
CA SER A 201 8.24 -3.81 -18.38
C SER A 201 7.56 -4.82 -19.28
N ASP A 202 7.42 -6.05 -18.79
CA ASP A 202 6.75 -7.16 -19.47
C ASP A 202 5.80 -7.90 -18.51
N GLU A 203 5.07 -8.91 -18.98
CA GLU A 203 4.08 -9.61 -18.16
C GLU A 203 4.65 -10.39 -16.97
N ARG A 204 5.93 -10.78 -17.04
CA ARG A 204 6.56 -11.61 -16.01
C ARG A 204 6.74 -10.82 -14.73
N THR A 205 6.88 -11.53 -13.62
CA THR A 205 7.29 -10.96 -12.34
C THR A 205 8.43 -11.79 -11.78
N GLY A 206 9.48 -11.12 -11.32
CA GLY A 206 10.71 -11.75 -10.83
C GLY A 206 11.93 -11.41 -11.68
N ILE A 207 13.02 -12.14 -11.44
CA ILE A 207 14.31 -11.97 -12.11
C ILE A 207 14.59 -13.17 -13.01
N GLU A 208 14.82 -12.91 -14.29
CA GLU A 208 15.24 -13.94 -15.24
C GLU A 208 16.43 -13.42 -16.05
N ASN A 209 17.51 -14.21 -16.14
CA ASN A 209 18.73 -13.83 -16.85
C ASN A 209 19.27 -12.43 -16.45
N GLY A 210 19.13 -12.07 -15.17
CA GLY A 210 19.56 -10.77 -14.63
C GLY A 210 18.67 -9.58 -14.99
N VAL A 211 17.48 -9.83 -15.55
CA VAL A 211 16.50 -8.81 -15.93
C VAL A 211 15.24 -8.95 -15.07
N SER A 212 14.93 -7.90 -14.32
CA SER A 212 13.72 -7.82 -13.48
C SER A 212 12.52 -7.29 -14.25
N SER A 213 11.34 -7.83 -13.95
CA SER A 213 10.04 -7.32 -14.39
C SER A 213 8.99 -7.47 -13.27
N ALA A 214 7.91 -6.69 -13.34
CA ALA A 214 6.83 -6.69 -12.36
C ALA A 214 5.47 -6.49 -13.04
N ARG A 215 5.10 -7.40 -13.94
CA ARG A 215 3.82 -7.43 -14.66
C ARG A 215 3.42 -6.06 -15.21
N TRP A 216 4.22 -5.55 -16.13
CA TRP A 216 4.09 -4.24 -16.79
C TRP A 216 4.29 -3.02 -15.88
N HIS A 217 4.63 -3.22 -14.60
CA HIS A 217 5.00 -2.13 -13.70
C HIS A 217 6.51 -1.92 -13.76
N GLN A 218 6.92 -0.66 -13.91
CA GLN A 218 8.33 -0.27 -13.87
C GLN A 218 8.86 -0.10 -12.44
N ARG A 219 7.99 -0.35 -11.45
CA ARG A 219 8.25 -0.19 -10.02
C ARG A 219 7.61 -1.34 -9.27
N ALA A 220 8.30 -1.86 -8.26
CA ALA A 220 7.78 -2.87 -7.34
C ALA A 220 8.15 -2.52 -5.91
N LEU A 221 7.30 -2.89 -4.95
CA LEU A 221 7.52 -2.69 -3.53
C LEU A 221 7.33 -4.03 -2.81
N PRO A 222 8.39 -4.61 -2.22
CA PRO A 222 8.32 -5.89 -1.55
C PRO A 222 7.67 -5.78 -0.18
N ILE A 223 6.90 -6.80 0.20
CA ILE A 223 6.49 -7.00 1.60
C ILE A 223 7.76 -7.19 2.43
N SER A 224 7.99 -6.32 3.41
CA SER A 224 9.07 -6.47 4.39
C SER A 224 8.64 -7.38 5.54
N SER A 225 7.35 -7.36 5.89
CA SER A 225 6.79 -8.14 6.99
C SER A 225 5.27 -8.32 6.89
N ARG A 226 4.76 -9.33 7.59
CA ARG A 226 3.33 -9.61 7.75
C ARG A 226 2.99 -9.65 9.23
N VAL A 227 2.07 -8.81 9.64
CA VAL A 227 1.51 -8.87 11.00
C VAL A 227 0.21 -9.69 10.94
N PRO A 228 0.19 -10.91 11.52
CA PRO A 228 -1.01 -11.73 11.55
C PRO A 228 -2.10 -11.07 12.41
N PRO A 229 -3.36 -11.49 12.25
CA PRO A 229 -4.44 -10.99 13.10
C PRO A 229 -4.20 -11.50 14.53
N THR A 230 -4.49 -10.67 15.52
CA THR A 230 -4.37 -11.13 16.91
C THR A 230 -5.34 -12.30 17.15
N ALA A 231 -4.90 -13.33 17.86
CA ALA A 231 -5.63 -14.59 18.11
C ALA A 231 -7.03 -14.45 18.74
N ALA A 232 -7.46 -13.23 19.08
CA ALA A 232 -8.71 -12.95 19.78
C ALA A 232 -9.82 -12.33 18.91
N ALA A 233 -9.71 -12.28 17.58
CA ALA A 233 -10.71 -11.64 16.71
C ALA A 233 -11.01 -10.16 17.12
N LYS A 234 -10.01 -9.47 17.68
CA LYS A 234 -10.14 -8.08 18.14
C LYS A 234 -9.59 -7.13 17.10
N CYS A 235 -10.44 -6.23 16.57
CA CYS A 235 -10.04 -5.17 15.64
C CYS A 235 -8.80 -4.44 16.15
N LEU A 236 -7.75 -4.37 15.35
CA LEU A 236 -6.63 -3.47 15.60
C LEU A 236 -6.85 -2.23 14.73
N ALA A 237 -6.92 -1.08 15.39
CA ALA A 237 -6.90 0.20 14.71
C ALA A 237 -5.49 0.79 14.82
N LEU A 238 -4.89 1.09 13.68
CA LEU A 238 -3.58 1.74 13.61
C LEU A 238 -3.80 3.17 13.16
N GLY A 239 -3.46 4.11 14.04
CA GLY A 239 -3.38 5.52 13.72
C GLY A 239 -1.93 5.94 13.55
N ALA A 240 -1.61 6.68 12.50
CA ALA A 240 -0.40 7.48 12.48
C ALA A 240 -0.72 8.82 13.15
N ASN A 241 -0.03 9.15 14.25
CA ASN A 241 -0.17 10.45 14.90
C ASN A 241 1.17 11.19 14.84
N VAL A 242 1.28 12.10 13.88
CA VAL A 242 2.43 12.99 13.70
C VAL A 242 1.98 14.44 13.84
N ALA A 243 1.49 14.79 15.03
CA ALA A 243 1.18 16.15 15.50
C ALA A 243 0.18 17.00 14.70
N LYS A 244 -0.14 16.68 13.43
CA LYS A 244 -1.09 17.39 12.56
C LYS A 244 -1.71 16.43 11.54
N GLY A 245 -2.79 15.77 11.93
CA GLY A 245 -3.50 14.81 11.10
C GLY A 245 -3.34 13.40 11.65
N SER A 246 -4.45 12.67 11.69
CA SER A 246 -4.45 11.27 12.08
C SER A 246 -5.30 10.53 11.05
N GLN A 247 -4.67 9.73 10.21
CA GLN A 247 -5.38 8.65 9.52
C GLN A 247 -5.40 7.41 10.40
N LEU A 248 -6.60 6.84 10.53
CA LEU A 248 -6.87 5.61 11.24
C LEU A 248 -7.16 4.52 10.19
N ILE A 249 -6.33 3.50 10.08
CA ILE A 249 -6.80 2.23 9.53
C ILE A 249 -7.55 1.50 10.64
N GLN A 250 -8.78 1.10 10.36
CA GLN A 250 -9.41 -0.02 11.03
C GLN A 250 -9.28 -1.25 10.13
N TYR A 251 -8.71 -2.34 10.62
CA TYR A 251 -8.79 -3.64 9.93
C TYR A 251 -9.56 -4.65 10.78
N THR A 252 -10.39 -5.45 10.11
CA THR A 252 -11.30 -6.41 10.70
C THR A 252 -10.56 -7.66 11.16
N CYS A 253 -11.01 -8.24 12.27
CA CYS A 253 -10.40 -9.40 12.88
C CYS A 253 -11.40 -10.55 12.98
N GLY A 254 -11.42 -11.43 11.96
CA GLY A 254 -12.05 -12.78 11.91
C GLY A 254 -13.56 -12.89 12.18
N LYS A 255 -14.33 -13.86 11.68
CA LYS A 255 -14.31 -14.61 10.41
C LYS A 255 -15.35 -13.93 9.51
N GLN A 256 -14.97 -13.46 8.33
CA GLN A 256 -15.93 -13.33 7.24
C GLN A 256 -15.59 -14.43 6.24
N ASP A 257 -16.55 -15.30 5.97
CA ASP A 257 -16.49 -16.04 4.72
C ASP A 257 -16.52 -15.01 3.59
N GLN A 258 -15.85 -15.32 2.47
CA GLN A 258 -15.69 -14.37 1.38
C GLN A 258 -16.98 -14.17 0.56
N ASN A 259 -18.15 -14.47 1.14
CA ASN A 259 -19.45 -14.52 0.47
C ASN A 259 -20.51 -13.57 1.04
N GLY A 260 -20.20 -12.78 2.09
CA GLY A 260 -21.08 -11.68 2.51
C GLY A 260 -22.39 -12.08 3.18
N GLU A 261 -22.52 -13.30 3.72
CA GLU A 261 -23.67 -13.65 4.56
C GLU A 261 -23.37 -13.36 6.04
N GLN A 262 -24.30 -12.63 6.68
CA GLN A 262 -24.29 -12.42 8.13
C GLN A 262 -24.61 -13.74 8.84
N LEU A 263 -23.68 -14.25 9.65
CA LEU A 263 -24.01 -15.34 10.56
C LEU A 263 -24.99 -14.84 11.66
N PRO A 264 -26.01 -15.64 12.01
CA PRO A 264 -27.05 -15.23 12.95
C PRO A 264 -26.51 -14.98 14.36
N ARG A 265 -27.21 -14.08 15.06
CA ARG A 265 -26.85 -13.46 16.34
C ARG A 265 -26.44 -14.43 17.45
#